data_AF-A0A2V8NAR3-F1
#
_entry.id   AF-A0A2V8NAR3-F1
#
_cell.length_a   1.000
_cell.length_b   1.000
_cell.length_c   1.000
_cell.angle_alpha   90.00
_cell.angle_beta   90.00
_cell.angle_gamma   90.00
#
_symmetry.space_group_name_H-M   'P 1'
#
loop_
_entity.id
_entity.type
_entity.pdbx_description
1 polymer ?
#
loop_
_entity_poly.entity_id
_entity_poly.type
_entity_poly.pdbx_seq_one_letter_code
_entity_poly.pdbx_strand_id
1 'polypeptide(L)'
;MPVITWVGPNGARAASAGFFILLAGDVAVMAPGTNAGAAHPVSATGQKIEDVMEKKIVSDASAYIRSYTAKRGRNAELAELAVTESRSFTAEEALKETLIDAVISDTQGIIEQYDGKEIRRFDDRPVKLQLRGATIQNFEMTTRQRILSRVLDPNLALILALAGLLGLYVEITHPGLIAPGIIGAISLILALFAFNMLPVNWAGAALIVLAIALFVLEATVTSHGLLAIGGIIAMIAGGLMLVEGPIPQLRVRLSTTLGVTIPVAVITIVLVRLVYLSHRRKSSVGEEGMIGEAGVAKTDIHKQGKVLVHGEYWNAFSERPIPAGARVRVIKVNGLTIEVEQL
;
A
#
# COMPACT_ATOMS: atom_id res chain seq x y z
N MET A 1 -1.47 -41.18 4.95
CA MET A 1 -0.95 -41.16 3.56
C MET A 1 0.50 -40.72 3.56
N PRO A 2 1.42 -41.43 2.87
CA PRO A 2 2.82 -41.02 2.73
C PRO A 2 2.96 -39.56 2.30
N VAL A 3 3.97 -38.85 2.81
CA VAL A 3 4.25 -37.46 2.47
C VAL A 3 5.68 -37.35 1.95
N ILE A 4 5.82 -36.96 0.68
CA ILE A 4 7.09 -36.55 0.09
C ILE A 4 7.15 -35.02 0.12
N THR A 5 8.16 -34.46 0.79
CA THR A 5 8.42 -33.02 0.81
C THR A 5 9.47 -32.71 -0.24
N TRP A 6 9.14 -31.81 -1.17
CA TRP A 6 10.04 -31.45 -2.27
C TRP A 6 10.30 -29.94 -2.28
N VAL A 7 11.58 -29.57 -2.24
CA VAL A 7 12.02 -28.19 -2.43
C VAL A 7 12.28 -27.99 -3.92
N GLY A 8 11.34 -27.36 -4.61
CA GLY A 8 11.43 -27.13 -6.05
C GLY A 8 10.53 -25.99 -6.52
N PRO A 9 10.67 -25.57 -7.80
CA PRO A 9 11.67 -26.02 -8.77
C PRO A 9 13.08 -25.44 -8.48
N ASN A 10 14.03 -25.60 -9.41
CA ASN A 10 15.39 -25.06 -9.28
C ASN A 10 15.38 -23.58 -8.82
N GLY A 11 16.24 -23.24 -7.85
CA GLY A 11 16.30 -21.91 -7.24
C GLY A 11 15.26 -21.66 -6.14
N ALA A 12 14.36 -22.60 -5.86
CA ALA A 12 13.51 -22.57 -4.68
C ALA A 12 14.32 -22.75 -3.38
N ARG A 13 13.68 -22.45 -2.25
CA ARG A 13 14.30 -22.53 -0.92
C ARG A 13 13.36 -23.11 0.12
N ALA A 14 13.91 -23.89 1.05
CA ALA A 14 13.26 -24.34 2.28
C ALA A 14 13.99 -23.76 3.50
N ALA A 15 13.86 -22.43 3.67
CA ALA A 15 14.44 -21.71 4.81
C ALA A 15 13.44 -21.57 5.96
N SER A 16 13.92 -21.33 7.18
CA SER A 16 13.07 -21.11 8.35
C SER A 16 12.10 -22.29 8.58
N ALA A 17 10.81 -22.03 8.77
CA ALA A 17 9.78 -23.06 8.91
C ALA A 17 9.75 -24.06 7.74
N GLY A 18 10.17 -23.66 6.53
CA GLY A 18 10.26 -24.56 5.38
C GLY A 18 11.25 -25.70 5.61
N PHE A 19 12.34 -25.46 6.35
CA PHE A 19 13.31 -26.49 6.72
C PHE A 19 12.71 -27.52 7.67
N PHE A 20 11.90 -27.08 8.65
CA PHE A 20 11.21 -27.98 9.56
C PHE A 20 10.25 -28.91 8.80
N ILE A 21 9.48 -28.33 7.86
CA ILE A 21 8.55 -29.09 7.01
C ILE A 21 9.31 -30.10 6.16
N LEU A 22 10.40 -29.68 5.50
CA LEU A 22 11.24 -30.56 4.68
C LEU A 22 11.65 -31.81 5.47
N LEU A 23 12.25 -31.63 6.65
CA LEU A 23 12.76 -32.73 7.46
C LEU A 23 11.66 -33.59 8.11
N ALA A 24 10.43 -33.08 8.22
CA ALA A 24 9.30 -33.82 8.76
C ALA A 24 8.71 -34.86 7.77
N GLY A 25 8.94 -34.66 6.46
CA GLY A 25 8.45 -35.55 5.40
C GLY A 25 8.84 -37.02 5.63
N ASP A 26 8.01 -37.95 5.14
CA ASP A 26 8.41 -39.35 5.11
C ASP A 26 9.62 -39.52 4.17
N VAL A 27 9.62 -38.78 3.05
CA VAL A 27 10.74 -38.61 2.13
C VAL A 27 11.00 -37.12 1.92
N ALA A 28 12.24 -36.67 2.03
CA ALA A 28 12.68 -35.31 1.81
C ALA A 28 13.53 -35.24 0.53
N VAL A 29 13.13 -34.39 -0.41
CA VAL A 29 13.77 -34.26 -1.73
C VAL A 29 14.04 -32.79 -2.02
N MET A 30 15.17 -32.49 -2.67
CA MET A 30 15.51 -31.14 -3.12
C MET A 30 15.78 -31.14 -4.62
N ALA A 31 15.46 -30.06 -5.34
CA ALA A 31 15.89 -29.89 -6.72
C ALA A 31 17.33 -29.31 -6.79
N PRO A 32 18.09 -29.54 -7.87
CA PRO A 32 19.40 -28.92 -8.05
C PRO A 32 19.34 -27.39 -7.94
N GLY A 33 20.35 -26.79 -7.31
CA GLY A 33 20.42 -25.33 -7.12
C GLY A 33 19.39 -24.77 -6.14
N THR A 34 18.78 -25.62 -5.30
CA THR A 34 17.96 -25.18 -4.15
C THR A 34 18.79 -25.18 -2.87
N ASN A 35 18.30 -24.47 -1.85
CA ASN A 35 18.92 -24.45 -0.52
C ASN A 35 17.89 -24.65 0.60
N ALA A 36 18.36 -25.18 1.73
CA ALA A 36 17.54 -25.45 2.91
C ALA A 36 18.31 -25.16 4.21
N GLY A 37 17.62 -24.86 5.30
CA GLY A 37 18.22 -24.51 6.60
C GLY A 37 17.87 -23.08 7.02
N ALA A 38 18.85 -22.31 7.51
CA ALA A 38 18.66 -20.93 7.98
C ALA A 38 17.40 -20.80 8.86
N ALA A 39 17.35 -21.64 9.88
CA ALA A 39 16.16 -21.92 10.68
C ALA A 39 16.17 -21.25 12.06
N HIS A 40 17.08 -20.30 12.25
CA HIS A 40 17.19 -19.55 13.49
C HIS A 40 15.91 -18.72 13.75
N PRO A 41 15.30 -18.84 14.94
CA PRO A 41 14.10 -18.09 15.30
C PRO A 41 14.37 -16.59 15.30
N VAL A 42 13.46 -15.82 14.68
CA VAL A 42 13.50 -14.36 14.66
C VAL A 42 12.15 -13.80 15.06
N SER A 43 12.13 -12.57 15.59
CA SER A 43 10.88 -11.89 15.90
C SER A 43 10.07 -11.66 14.62
N ALA A 44 8.75 -11.84 14.69
CA ALA A 44 7.83 -11.50 13.60
C ALA A 44 7.92 -10.02 13.20
N THR A 45 8.30 -9.15 14.15
CA THR A 45 8.47 -7.70 13.94
C THR A 45 9.88 -7.32 13.49
N GLY A 46 10.81 -8.27 13.38
CA GLY A 46 12.22 -7.98 13.09
C GLY A 46 12.99 -7.28 14.22
N GLN A 47 12.34 -7.01 15.35
CA GLN A 47 12.99 -6.48 16.55
C GLN A 47 13.90 -7.53 17.19
N LYS A 48 14.98 -7.07 17.83
CA LYS A 48 15.89 -7.94 18.56
C LYS A 48 15.13 -8.60 19.72
N ILE A 49 15.16 -9.93 19.77
CA ILE A 49 14.64 -10.70 20.89
C ILE A 49 15.60 -10.52 22.07
N GLU A 50 15.07 -10.40 23.29
CA GLU A 50 15.91 -10.36 24.49
C GLU A 50 16.75 -11.66 24.60
N ASP A 51 18.05 -11.53 24.85
CA ASP A 51 19.02 -12.63 24.77
C ASP A 51 18.61 -13.87 25.61
N VAL A 52 17.95 -13.68 26.76
CA VAL A 52 17.46 -14.79 27.60
C VAL A 52 16.28 -15.53 26.95
N MET A 53 15.36 -14.78 26.35
CA MET A 53 14.22 -15.35 25.64
C MET A 53 14.67 -16.04 24.35
N GLU A 54 15.58 -15.42 23.60
CA GLU A 54 16.16 -15.99 22.39
C GLU A 54 16.78 -17.36 22.66
N LYS A 55 17.61 -17.48 23.71
CA LYS A 55 18.19 -18.77 24.13
C LYS A 55 17.14 -19.82 24.46
N LYS A 56 16.03 -19.44 25.09
CA LYS A 56 14.92 -20.37 25.37
C LYS A 56 14.25 -20.86 24.10
N ILE A 57 13.96 -19.94 23.16
CA ILE A 57 13.31 -20.27 21.89
C ILE A 57 14.24 -21.13 21.02
N VAL A 58 15.52 -20.78 20.92
CA VAL A 58 16.53 -21.57 20.18
C VAL A 58 16.64 -22.96 20.79
N SER A 59 16.74 -23.08 22.12
CA SER A 59 16.82 -24.37 22.81
C SER A 59 15.61 -25.25 22.52
N ASP A 60 14.39 -24.70 22.61
CA ASP A 60 13.15 -25.42 22.31
C ASP A 60 13.06 -25.83 20.84
N ALA A 61 13.35 -24.91 19.91
CA ALA A 61 13.36 -25.20 18.48
C ALA A 61 14.39 -26.26 18.09
N SER A 62 15.57 -26.24 18.72
CA SER A 62 16.61 -27.27 18.56
C SER A 62 16.18 -28.63 19.08
N ALA A 63 15.51 -28.69 20.24
CA ALA A 63 14.92 -29.92 20.73
C ALA A 63 13.82 -30.44 19.80
N TYR A 64 12.96 -29.54 19.32
CA TYR A 64 11.87 -29.85 18.42
C TYR A 64 12.35 -30.44 17.10
N ILE A 65 13.31 -29.80 16.41
CA ILE A 65 13.83 -30.30 15.13
C ILE A 65 14.52 -31.65 15.28
N ARG A 66 15.31 -31.86 16.35
CA ARG A 66 15.97 -33.14 16.63
C ARG A 66 14.97 -34.26 16.87
N SER A 67 13.87 -33.98 17.56
CA SER A 67 12.88 -34.98 17.99
C SER A 67 12.32 -35.83 16.85
N TYR A 68 12.11 -35.24 15.67
CA TYR A 68 11.60 -35.96 14.52
C TYR A 68 12.68 -36.24 13.46
N THR A 69 13.72 -35.40 13.35
CA THR A 69 14.79 -35.62 12.37
C THR A 69 15.54 -36.93 12.65
N ALA A 70 15.87 -37.20 13.92
CA ALA A 70 16.53 -38.44 14.32
C ALA A 70 15.64 -39.67 14.04
N LYS A 71 14.34 -39.57 14.34
CA LYS A 71 13.37 -40.65 14.07
C LYS A 71 13.21 -40.94 12.57
N ARG A 72 13.47 -39.96 11.72
CA ARG A 72 13.49 -40.11 10.26
C ARG A 72 14.81 -40.69 9.72
N GLY A 73 15.80 -40.96 10.58
CA GLY A 73 17.11 -41.44 10.17
C GLY A 73 17.97 -40.36 9.50
N ARG A 74 17.64 -39.08 9.73
CA ARG A 74 18.34 -37.93 9.16
C ARG A 74 19.32 -37.36 10.18
N ASN A 75 20.30 -36.60 9.71
CA ASN A 75 21.33 -35.99 10.56
C ASN A 75 20.75 -34.88 11.46
N ALA A 76 20.40 -35.27 12.69
CA ALA A 76 19.76 -34.39 13.67
C ALA A 76 20.71 -33.30 14.20
N GLU A 77 22.01 -33.57 14.27
CA GLU A 77 23.03 -32.61 14.72
C GLU A 77 23.16 -31.46 13.72
N LEU A 78 23.26 -31.77 12.42
CA LEU A 78 23.29 -30.73 11.38
C LEU A 78 21.97 -29.97 11.28
N ALA A 79 20.84 -30.63 11.51
CA ALA A 79 19.55 -29.96 11.55
C ALA A 79 19.48 -28.97 12.73
N GLU A 80 20.06 -29.30 13.88
CA GLU A 80 20.19 -28.37 15.00
C GLU A 80 21.07 -27.16 14.66
N LEU A 81 22.19 -27.36 13.94
CA LEU A 81 23.04 -26.23 13.49
C LEU A 81 22.30 -25.24 12.57
N ALA A 82 21.29 -25.70 11.82
CA ALA A 82 20.45 -24.78 11.06
C ALA A 82 19.66 -23.82 11.96
N VAL A 83 19.32 -24.25 13.18
CA VAL A 83 18.60 -23.47 14.19
C VAL A 83 19.57 -22.64 15.03
N THR A 84 20.66 -23.21 15.52
CA THR A 84 21.58 -22.52 16.44
C THR A 84 22.51 -21.54 15.72
N GLU A 85 23.01 -21.89 14.53
CA GLU A 85 24.03 -21.14 13.80
C GLU A 85 23.52 -20.55 12.47
N SER A 86 22.22 -20.66 12.19
CA SER A 86 21.62 -20.26 10.90
C SER A 86 22.27 -20.96 9.68
N ARG A 87 22.84 -22.14 9.88
CA ARG A 87 23.52 -22.87 8.79
C ARG A 87 22.53 -23.18 7.65
N SER A 88 22.95 -22.94 6.42
CA SER A 88 22.23 -23.28 5.21
C SER A 88 23.03 -24.31 4.42
N PHE A 89 22.31 -25.22 3.77
CA PHE A 89 22.87 -26.32 2.99
C PHE A 89 22.37 -26.25 1.55
N THR A 90 23.24 -26.55 0.59
CA THR A 90 22.81 -26.82 -0.79
C THR A 90 22.13 -28.19 -0.88
N ALA A 91 21.43 -28.47 -1.98
CA ALA A 91 20.82 -29.77 -2.23
C ALA A 91 21.86 -30.92 -2.15
N GLU A 92 23.06 -30.69 -2.68
CA GLU A 92 24.15 -31.67 -2.72
C GLU A 92 24.78 -31.89 -1.33
N GLU A 93 24.99 -30.83 -0.57
CA GLU A 93 25.46 -30.91 0.82
C GLU A 93 24.43 -31.63 1.70
N ALA A 94 23.16 -31.26 1.58
CA ALA A 94 22.08 -31.87 2.33
C ALA A 94 21.96 -33.37 2.04
N LEU A 95 22.15 -33.79 0.78
CA LEU A 95 22.13 -35.22 0.43
C LEU A 95 23.35 -35.94 1.01
N LYS A 96 24.55 -35.39 0.81
CA LYS A 96 25.81 -35.98 1.28
C LYS A 96 25.81 -36.19 2.79
N GLU A 97 25.27 -35.22 3.53
CA GLU A 97 25.24 -35.24 4.98
C GLU A 97 23.98 -35.91 5.57
N THR A 98 23.17 -36.58 4.74
CA THR A 98 21.97 -37.32 5.17
C THR A 98 20.90 -36.44 5.85
N LEU A 99 20.74 -35.20 5.38
CA LEU A 99 19.61 -34.33 5.74
C LEU A 99 18.38 -34.59 4.84
N ILE A 100 18.59 -35.05 3.62
CA ILE A 100 17.55 -35.39 2.65
C ILE A 100 17.82 -36.76 2.02
N ASP A 101 16.82 -37.30 1.32
CA ASP A 101 16.85 -38.63 0.72
C ASP A 101 17.30 -38.63 -0.75
N ALA A 102 17.08 -37.54 -1.49
CA ALA A 102 17.44 -37.43 -2.89
C ALA A 102 17.51 -35.99 -3.41
N VAL A 103 18.26 -35.81 -4.51
CA VAL A 103 18.21 -34.59 -5.33
C VAL A 103 17.54 -34.91 -6.67
N ILE A 104 16.38 -34.29 -6.94
CA ILE A 104 15.53 -34.57 -8.11
C ILE A 104 14.93 -33.26 -8.64
N SER A 105 15.08 -33.03 -9.94
CA SER A 105 14.75 -31.76 -10.62
C SER A 105 13.25 -31.48 -10.78
N ASP A 106 12.41 -32.51 -10.80
CA ASP A 106 10.97 -32.38 -11.04
C ASP A 106 10.14 -33.49 -10.38
N THR A 107 8.83 -33.29 -10.36
CA THR A 107 7.86 -34.22 -9.79
C THR A 107 7.78 -35.56 -10.53
N GLN A 108 8.11 -35.59 -11.83
CA GLN A 108 8.07 -36.83 -12.60
C GLN A 108 9.23 -37.74 -12.20
N GLY A 109 10.44 -37.18 -12.04
CA GLY A 109 11.59 -37.89 -11.52
C GLY A 109 11.35 -38.44 -10.11
N ILE A 110 10.57 -37.74 -9.27
CA ILE A 110 10.16 -38.24 -7.95
C ILE A 110 9.28 -39.49 -8.10
N ILE A 111 8.29 -39.45 -9.00
CA ILE A 111 7.42 -40.60 -9.28
C ILE A 111 8.25 -41.78 -9.77
N GLU A 112 9.14 -41.58 -10.75
CA GLU A 112 9.97 -42.63 -11.33
C GLU A 112 10.94 -43.24 -10.31
N GLN A 113 11.55 -42.42 -9.45
CA GLN A 113 12.53 -42.87 -8.47
C GLN A 113 11.91 -43.56 -7.26
N TYR A 114 10.69 -43.20 -6.87
CA TYR A 114 10.05 -43.70 -5.65
C TYR A 114 8.89 -44.67 -5.89
N ASP A 115 8.46 -44.88 -7.14
CA ASP A 115 7.50 -45.94 -7.46
C ASP A 115 8.03 -47.32 -7.05
N GLY A 116 7.18 -48.11 -6.41
CA GLY A 116 7.52 -49.45 -5.93
C GLY A 116 8.47 -49.51 -4.73
N LYS A 117 9.04 -48.39 -4.27
CA LYS A 117 9.91 -48.35 -3.08
C LYS A 117 9.10 -48.48 -1.80
N GLU A 118 9.69 -49.14 -0.81
CA GLU A 118 9.16 -49.20 0.54
C GLU A 118 9.75 -48.06 1.38
N ILE A 119 8.88 -47.30 2.05
CA ILE A 119 9.27 -46.25 2.99
C ILE A 119 8.77 -46.59 4.39
N ARG A 120 9.41 -46.04 5.42
CA ARG A 120 8.95 -46.17 6.80
C ARG A 120 8.17 -44.92 7.21
N ARG A 121 6.97 -45.14 7.74
CA ARG A 121 6.17 -44.10 8.36
C ARG A 121 6.75 -43.68 9.70
N PHE A 122 6.27 -42.56 10.23
CA PHE A 122 6.68 -42.08 11.55
C PHE A 122 6.33 -43.04 12.70
N ASP A 123 5.42 -43.99 12.48
CA ASP A 123 5.07 -45.08 13.42
C ASP A 123 5.77 -46.40 13.07
N ASP A 124 6.87 -46.34 12.31
CA ASP A 124 7.70 -47.46 11.83
C ASP A 124 7.02 -48.44 10.88
N ARG A 125 5.74 -48.20 10.54
CA ARG A 125 5.03 -49.06 9.58
C ARG A 125 5.65 -48.94 8.19
N PRO A 126 6.01 -50.07 7.55
CA PRO A 126 6.44 -50.06 6.16
C PRO A 126 5.24 -49.77 5.25
N VAL A 127 5.44 -48.90 4.27
CA VAL A 127 4.46 -48.59 3.22
C VAL A 127 5.15 -48.62 1.88
N LYS A 128 4.69 -49.51 0.99
CA LYS A 128 5.12 -49.55 -0.40
C LYS A 128 4.41 -48.47 -1.20
N LEU A 129 5.18 -47.64 -1.89
CA LEU A 129 4.67 -46.58 -2.74
C LEU A 129 4.22 -47.15 -4.08
N GLN A 130 3.02 -46.76 -4.52
CA GLN A 130 2.46 -47.09 -5.83
C GLN A 130 2.10 -45.76 -6.48
N LEU A 131 3.06 -45.20 -7.22
CA LEU A 131 2.96 -43.85 -7.79
C LEU A 131 2.67 -43.90 -9.28
N ARG A 132 3.15 -44.93 -9.99
CA ARG A 132 2.98 -45.05 -11.44
C ARG A 132 1.51 -45.35 -11.77
N GLY A 133 0.95 -44.57 -12.70
CA GLY A 133 -0.47 -44.66 -13.08
C GLY A 133 -1.44 -44.06 -12.07
N ALA A 134 -0.95 -43.45 -10.98
CA ALA A 134 -1.80 -42.73 -10.05
C ALA A 134 -2.35 -41.44 -10.68
N THR A 135 -3.60 -41.09 -10.33
CA THR A 135 -4.19 -39.82 -10.75
C THR A 135 -3.59 -38.68 -9.93
N ILE A 136 -2.89 -37.77 -10.61
CA ILE A 136 -2.32 -36.57 -9.97
C ILE A 136 -3.45 -35.56 -9.74
N GLN A 137 -3.73 -35.26 -8.47
CA GLN A 137 -4.65 -34.20 -8.08
C GLN A 137 -3.85 -33.01 -7.55
N ASN A 138 -3.88 -31.91 -8.30
CA ASN A 138 -3.23 -30.68 -7.90
C ASN A 138 -4.15 -29.89 -6.96
N PHE A 139 -3.68 -29.66 -5.73
CA PHE A 139 -4.37 -28.80 -4.77
C PHE A 139 -3.89 -27.36 -4.94
N GLU A 140 -4.58 -26.60 -5.78
CA GLU A 140 -4.36 -25.16 -5.89
C GLU A 140 -5.06 -24.39 -4.77
N MET A 141 -4.61 -23.15 -4.54
CA MET A 141 -5.35 -22.21 -3.70
C MET A 141 -6.77 -22.03 -4.24
N THR A 142 -7.75 -22.23 -3.36
CA THR A 142 -9.16 -21.90 -3.63
C THR A 142 -9.32 -20.41 -3.92
N THR A 143 -10.41 -20.00 -4.59
CA THR A 143 -10.69 -18.58 -4.86
C THR A 143 -10.65 -17.72 -3.60
N ARG A 144 -11.18 -18.24 -2.47
CA ARG A 144 -11.13 -17.57 -1.16
C ARG A 144 -9.68 -17.36 -0.70
N GLN A 145 -8.85 -18.41 -0.71
CA GLN A 145 -7.44 -18.33 -0.32
C GLN A 145 -6.67 -17.38 -1.24
N ARG A 146 -6.96 -17.39 -2.54
CA ARG A 146 -6.34 -16.52 -3.54
C ARG A 146 -6.68 -15.04 -3.35
N ILE A 147 -7.89 -14.74 -2.86
CA ILE A 147 -8.28 -13.36 -2.51
C ILE A 147 -7.57 -12.96 -1.21
N LEU A 148 -7.67 -13.79 -0.17
CA LEU A 148 -7.05 -13.51 1.12
C LEU A 148 -5.54 -13.33 1.01
N SER A 149 -4.85 -14.18 0.23
CA SER A 149 -3.40 -14.07 0.02
C SER A 149 -3.00 -12.77 -0.69
N ARG A 150 -3.86 -12.23 -1.56
CA ARG A 150 -3.64 -10.91 -2.18
C ARG A 150 -3.90 -9.77 -1.21
N VAL A 151 -4.94 -9.87 -0.37
CA VAL A 151 -5.22 -8.85 0.65
C VAL A 151 -4.07 -8.73 1.65
N LEU A 152 -3.40 -9.84 1.95
CA LEU A 152 -2.20 -9.88 2.79
C LEU A 152 -0.93 -9.32 2.12
N ASP A 153 -0.99 -8.89 0.85
CA ASP A 153 0.13 -8.19 0.21
C ASP A 153 0.27 -6.77 0.81
N PRO A 154 1.43 -6.41 1.39
CA PRO A 154 1.64 -5.09 2.00
C PRO A 154 1.38 -3.91 1.05
N ASN A 155 1.64 -4.10 -0.25
CA ASN A 155 1.43 -3.07 -1.27
C ASN A 155 -0.06 -2.85 -1.51
N LEU A 156 -0.83 -3.94 -1.62
CA LEU A 156 -2.28 -3.84 -1.77
C LEU A 156 -2.92 -3.29 -0.51
N ALA A 157 -2.45 -3.68 0.68
CA ALA A 157 -2.92 -3.16 1.96
C ALA A 157 -2.75 -1.64 2.05
N LEU A 158 -1.60 -1.09 1.63
CA LEU A 158 -1.38 0.36 1.57
C LEU A 158 -2.35 1.05 0.59
N ILE A 159 -2.53 0.50 -0.61
CA ILE A 159 -3.45 1.05 -1.62
C ILE A 159 -4.89 1.05 -1.08
N LEU A 160 -5.33 -0.06 -0.49
CA LEU A 160 -6.66 -0.20 0.10
C LEU A 160 -6.87 0.77 1.27
N ALA A 161 -5.85 1.00 2.10
CA ALA A 161 -5.91 1.95 3.20
C ALA A 161 -6.11 3.38 2.67
N LEU A 162 -5.32 3.79 1.68
CA LEU A 162 -5.39 5.13 1.11
C LEU A 162 -6.69 5.35 0.31
N ALA A 163 -7.09 4.38 -0.50
CA ALA A 163 -8.38 4.42 -1.19
C ALA A 163 -9.54 4.44 -0.18
N GLY A 164 -9.41 3.70 0.92
CA GLY A 164 -10.36 3.66 2.03
C GLY A 164 -10.57 5.04 2.65
N LEU A 165 -9.48 5.67 3.06
CA LEU A 165 -9.49 7.02 3.65
C LEU A 165 -9.99 8.07 2.67
N LEU A 166 -9.58 8.00 1.40
CA LEU A 166 -10.04 8.92 0.37
C LEU A 166 -11.55 8.78 0.08
N GLY A 167 -12.06 7.55 -0.02
CA GLY A 167 -13.49 7.30 -0.25
C GLY A 167 -14.36 7.83 0.88
N LEU A 168 -13.93 7.65 2.14
CA LEU A 168 -14.59 8.24 3.30
C LEU A 168 -14.52 9.76 3.30
N TYR A 169 -13.37 10.35 2.96
CA TYR A 169 -13.23 11.80 2.85
C TYR A 169 -14.18 12.40 1.80
N VAL A 170 -14.30 11.76 0.64
CA VAL A 170 -15.23 12.21 -0.42
C VAL A 170 -16.68 12.15 0.05
N GLU A 171 -17.10 11.09 0.74
CA GLU A 171 -18.46 10.98 1.26
C GLU A 171 -18.78 12.04 2.33
N ILE A 172 -17.81 12.34 3.21
CA ILE A 172 -17.98 13.35 4.27
C ILE A 172 -18.09 14.76 3.67
N THR A 173 -17.30 15.06 2.64
CA THR A 173 -17.29 16.38 2.00
C THR A 173 -18.42 16.58 1.00
N HIS A 174 -18.92 15.50 0.40
CA HIS A 174 -20.01 15.50 -0.58
C HIS A 174 -21.08 14.49 -0.16
N PRO A 175 -21.92 14.84 0.83
CA PRO A 175 -22.95 13.93 1.33
C PRO A 175 -23.90 13.51 0.21
N GLY A 176 -24.17 12.20 0.09
CA GLY A 176 -25.18 11.66 -0.81
C GLY A 176 -24.64 10.92 -2.04
N LEU A 177 -23.31 10.80 -2.21
CA LEU A 177 -22.73 9.94 -3.23
C LEU A 177 -22.84 8.45 -2.87
N ILE A 178 -22.83 8.10 -1.57
CA ILE A 178 -22.98 6.78 -0.93
C ILE A 178 -21.92 5.75 -1.35
N ALA A 179 -21.71 5.55 -2.65
CA ALA A 179 -20.76 4.59 -3.22
C ALA A 179 -19.31 4.83 -2.78
N PRO A 180 -18.77 6.08 -2.79
CA PRO A 180 -17.41 6.33 -2.28
C PRO A 180 -17.27 5.95 -0.81
N GLY A 181 -18.28 6.24 0.01
CA GLY A 181 -18.31 5.86 1.42
C GLY A 181 -18.28 4.35 1.63
N ILE A 182 -19.12 3.59 0.92
CA ILE A 182 -19.17 2.12 1.04
C ILE A 182 -17.87 1.48 0.55
N ILE A 183 -17.40 1.86 -0.64
CA ILE A 183 -16.14 1.34 -1.21
C ILE A 183 -14.97 1.70 -0.28
N GLY A 184 -14.97 2.92 0.25
CA GLY A 184 -13.98 3.41 1.19
C GLY A 184 -13.96 2.59 2.48
N ALA A 185 -15.12 2.39 3.11
CA ALA A 185 -15.25 1.61 4.34
C ALA A 185 -14.80 0.15 4.16
N ILE A 186 -15.23 -0.53 3.09
CA ILE A 186 -14.83 -1.91 2.80
C ILE A 186 -13.32 -1.99 2.58
N SER A 187 -12.76 -1.07 1.78
CA SER A 187 -11.31 -1.04 1.50
C SER A 187 -10.51 -0.82 2.78
N LEU A 188 -10.97 0.07 3.66
CA LEU A 188 -10.32 0.34 4.94
C LEU A 188 -10.39 -0.88 5.88
N ILE A 189 -11.53 -1.56 5.96
CA ILE A 189 -11.66 -2.80 6.77
C ILE A 189 -10.71 -3.89 6.26
N LEU A 190 -10.62 -4.08 4.95
CA LEU A 190 -9.70 -5.05 4.36
C LEU A 190 -8.24 -4.69 4.60
N ALA A 191 -7.89 -3.41 4.52
CA ALA A 191 -6.54 -2.93 4.85
C ALA A 191 -6.21 -3.15 6.33
N LEU A 192 -7.14 -2.85 7.24
CA LEU A 192 -6.97 -3.10 8.68
C LEU A 192 -6.81 -4.60 8.99
N PHE A 193 -7.55 -5.46 8.31
CA PHE A 193 -7.38 -6.92 8.42
C PHE A 193 -5.96 -7.34 7.96
N ALA A 194 -5.48 -6.81 6.85
CA ALA A 194 -4.13 -7.08 6.38
C ALA A 194 -3.06 -6.58 7.37
N PHE A 195 -3.22 -5.35 7.89
CA PHE A 195 -2.33 -4.76 8.89
C PHE A 195 -2.32 -5.50 10.23
N ASN A 196 -3.43 -6.15 10.61
CA ASN A 196 -3.45 -7.00 11.79
C ASN A 196 -2.59 -8.27 11.64
N MET A 197 -2.44 -8.75 10.40
CA MET A 197 -1.66 -9.95 10.07
C MET A 197 -0.19 -9.63 9.71
N LEU A 198 0.14 -8.36 9.48
CA LEU A 198 1.46 -7.88 9.10
C LEU A 198 2.16 -7.21 10.29
N PRO A 199 3.49 -7.25 10.37
CA PRO A 199 4.27 -6.53 11.39
C PRO A 199 4.29 -5.02 11.09
N VAL A 200 3.21 -4.33 11.47
CA VAL A 200 3.06 -2.90 11.20
C VAL A 200 3.88 -2.04 12.17
N ASN A 201 4.65 -1.10 11.62
CA ASN A 201 5.32 -0.06 12.40
C ASN A 201 4.39 1.15 12.56
N TRP A 202 4.05 1.46 13.80
CA TRP A 202 3.20 2.59 14.17
C TRP A 202 3.76 3.96 13.77
N ALA A 203 5.08 4.13 13.71
CA ALA A 203 5.68 5.36 13.20
C ALA A 203 5.37 5.56 11.71
N GLY A 204 5.44 4.48 10.90
CA GLY A 204 5.07 4.52 9.49
C GLY A 204 3.59 4.85 9.28
N ALA A 205 2.71 4.23 10.08
CA ALA A 205 1.28 4.53 10.08
C ALA A 205 0.99 5.99 10.48
N ALA A 206 1.64 6.50 11.53
CA ALA A 206 1.49 7.89 11.97
C ALA A 206 1.95 8.89 10.90
N LEU A 207 3.04 8.59 10.18
CA LEU A 207 3.52 9.41 9.06
C LEU A 207 2.53 9.45 7.89
N ILE A 208 1.84 8.35 7.59
CA ILE A 208 0.78 8.34 6.57
C ILE A 208 -0.40 9.21 6.99
N VAL A 209 -0.85 9.08 8.25
CA VAL A 209 -1.92 9.93 8.78
C VAL A 209 -1.51 11.41 8.76
N LEU A 210 -0.26 11.72 9.13
CA LEU A 210 0.30 13.06 9.03
C LEU A 210 0.32 13.57 7.58
N ALA A 211 0.72 12.74 6.62
CA ALA A 211 0.72 13.12 5.21
C ALA A 211 -0.66 13.51 4.71
N ILE A 212 -1.68 12.72 5.05
CA ILE A 212 -3.09 13.01 4.70
C ILE A 212 -3.52 14.32 5.36
N ALA A 213 -3.23 14.52 6.64
CA ALA A 213 -3.54 15.76 7.34
C ALA A 213 -2.87 16.97 6.68
N LEU A 214 -1.60 16.86 6.27
CA LEU A 214 -0.87 17.92 5.57
C LEU A 214 -1.49 18.25 4.21
N PHE A 215 -1.93 17.25 3.45
CA PHE A 215 -2.64 17.47 2.18
C PHE A 215 -3.99 18.15 2.36
N VAL A 216 -4.75 17.77 3.40
CA VAL A 216 -6.02 18.43 3.73
C VAL A 216 -5.78 19.86 4.19
N LEU A 217 -4.78 20.09 5.04
CA LEU A 217 -4.44 21.43 5.53
C LEU A 217 -3.98 22.36 4.39
N GLU A 218 -3.21 21.87 3.42
CA GLU A 218 -2.83 22.65 2.22
C GLU A 218 -4.06 23.16 1.44
N ALA A 219 -5.19 22.43 1.46
CA ALA A 219 -6.41 22.88 0.80
C ALA A 219 -7.16 23.99 1.57
N THR A 220 -6.86 24.17 2.86
CA THR A 220 -7.57 25.12 3.75
C THR A 220 -6.70 26.31 4.18
N VAL A 221 -5.38 26.12 4.21
CA VAL A 221 -4.39 27.11 4.66
C VAL A 221 -3.51 27.51 3.49
N THR A 222 -3.23 28.81 3.34
CA THR A 222 -2.33 29.35 2.30
C THR A 222 -0.86 29.08 2.62
N SER A 223 -0.42 27.83 2.44
CA SER A 223 0.95 27.37 2.71
C SER A 223 1.90 27.41 1.50
N HIS A 224 1.44 27.86 0.33
CA HIS A 224 2.25 28.00 -0.89
C HIS A 224 2.96 26.69 -1.30
N GLY A 225 2.37 25.52 -1.02
CA GLY A 225 2.92 24.21 -1.35
C GLY A 225 3.83 23.59 -0.29
N LEU A 226 4.14 24.28 0.82
CA LEU A 226 5.03 23.73 1.85
C LEU A 226 4.42 22.51 2.56
N LEU A 227 3.12 22.53 2.86
CA LEU A 227 2.45 21.39 3.47
C LEU A 227 2.32 20.24 2.47
N ALA A 228 2.12 20.53 1.18
CA ALA A 228 2.16 19.51 0.13
C ALA A 228 3.52 18.79 0.05
N ILE A 229 4.64 19.53 0.09
CA ILE A 229 5.99 18.92 0.09
C ILE A 229 6.20 18.07 1.35
N GLY A 230 5.83 18.60 2.52
CA GLY A 230 5.89 17.85 3.77
C GLY A 230 5.05 16.57 3.73
N GLY A 231 3.84 16.64 3.15
CA GLY A 231 2.94 15.52 2.97
C GLY A 231 3.52 14.44 2.04
N ILE A 232 4.18 14.83 0.95
CA ILE A 232 4.87 13.90 0.04
C ILE A 232 5.98 13.15 0.78
N ILE A 233 6.85 13.88 1.49
CA ILE A 233 7.96 13.29 2.24
C ILE A 233 7.43 12.35 3.32
N ALA A 234 6.43 12.78 4.09
CA ALA A 234 5.79 11.98 5.12
C ALA A 234 5.13 10.72 4.54
N MET A 235 4.50 10.80 3.36
CA MET A 235 3.85 9.64 2.74
C MET A 235 4.88 8.63 2.20
N ILE A 236 6.00 9.10 1.63
CA ILE A 236 7.08 8.20 1.18
C ILE A 236 7.72 7.51 2.39
N ALA A 237 8.13 8.29 3.40
CA ALA A 237 8.73 7.74 4.61
C ALA A 237 7.76 6.78 5.32
N GLY A 238 6.50 7.19 5.48
CA GLY A 238 5.45 6.41 6.09
C GLY A 238 5.17 5.11 5.35
N GLY A 239 5.02 5.15 4.02
CA GLY A 239 4.80 3.97 3.19
C GLY A 239 5.94 2.96 3.25
N LEU A 240 7.19 3.43 3.21
CA LEU A 240 8.38 2.58 3.31
C LEU A 240 8.57 1.96 4.71
N MET A 241 8.20 2.70 5.76
CA MET A 241 8.31 2.24 7.14
C MET A 241 7.10 1.40 7.59
N LEU A 242 5.95 1.48 6.90
CA LEU A 242 4.68 0.95 7.38
C LEU A 242 4.73 -0.53 7.79
N VAL A 243 5.45 -1.37 7.04
CA VAL A 243 5.53 -2.81 7.31
C VAL A 243 6.99 -3.25 7.43
N GLU A 244 7.37 -3.69 8.63
CA GLU A 244 8.71 -4.17 8.96
C GLU A 244 8.78 -5.69 8.80
N GLY A 245 8.87 -6.14 7.55
CA GLY A 245 9.03 -7.56 7.24
C GLY A 245 10.48 -8.07 7.41
N PRO A 246 10.70 -9.31 7.89
CA PRO A 246 12.03 -9.92 7.95
C PRO A 246 12.62 -10.24 6.56
N ILE A 247 11.76 -10.34 5.54
CA ILE A 247 12.15 -10.52 4.14
C ILE A 247 11.65 -9.35 3.28
N PRO A 248 12.39 -8.94 2.22
CA PRO A 248 12.00 -7.83 1.36
C PRO A 248 10.60 -7.97 0.73
N GLN A 249 10.14 -9.20 0.50
CA GLN A 249 8.83 -9.49 -0.08
C GLN A 249 7.65 -9.13 0.84
N LEU A 250 7.87 -9.07 2.15
CA LEU A 250 6.88 -8.67 3.15
C LEU A 250 6.92 -7.18 3.47
N ARG A 251 7.75 -6.39 2.77
CA ARG A 251 7.81 -4.93 2.91
C ARG A 251 7.04 -4.26 1.78
N VAL A 252 6.57 -3.04 2.03
CA VAL A 252 6.04 -2.18 0.97
C VAL A 252 7.19 -1.81 0.02
N ARG A 253 6.97 -2.00 -1.27
CA ARG A 253 7.97 -1.69 -2.29
C ARG A 253 8.05 -0.18 -2.50
N LEU A 254 9.27 0.32 -2.74
CA LEU A 254 9.48 1.71 -3.13
C LEU A 254 8.69 2.08 -4.39
N SER A 255 8.62 1.18 -5.37
CA SER A 255 7.85 1.39 -6.60
C SER A 255 6.36 1.59 -6.33
N THR A 256 5.76 0.81 -5.41
CA THR A 256 4.35 1.00 -5.00
C THR A 256 4.19 2.30 -4.26
N THR A 257 5.08 2.59 -3.30
CA THR A 257 5.02 3.83 -2.51
C THR A 257 5.07 5.05 -3.43
N LEU A 258 6.04 5.12 -4.34
CA LEU A 258 6.12 6.18 -5.34
C LEU A 258 4.94 6.18 -6.30
N GLY A 259 4.49 5.00 -6.73
CA GLY A 259 3.35 4.82 -7.63
C GLY A 259 2.03 5.35 -7.06
N VAL A 260 1.88 5.38 -5.73
CA VAL A 260 0.73 6.01 -5.08
C VAL A 260 1.01 7.47 -4.73
N THR A 261 2.21 7.76 -4.23
CA THR A 261 2.55 9.12 -3.79
C THR A 261 2.59 10.13 -4.92
N ILE A 262 3.18 9.79 -6.07
CA ILE A 262 3.34 10.72 -7.18
C ILE A 262 1.98 11.17 -7.74
N PRO A 263 1.01 10.28 -8.06
CA PRO A 263 -0.31 10.72 -8.48
C PRO A 263 -1.02 11.61 -7.46
N VAL A 264 -0.99 11.26 -6.17
CA VAL A 264 -1.58 12.08 -5.10
C VAL A 264 -0.92 13.46 -5.05
N ALA A 265 0.41 13.51 -5.10
CA ALA A 265 1.19 14.75 -5.14
C ALA A 265 0.79 15.63 -6.33
N VAL A 266 0.73 15.05 -7.53
CA VAL A 266 0.38 15.76 -8.76
C VAL A 266 -1.04 16.31 -8.68
N ILE A 267 -2.01 15.50 -8.24
CA ILE A 267 -3.40 15.93 -8.07
C ILE A 267 -3.47 17.10 -7.09
N THR A 268 -2.82 16.99 -5.91
CA THR A 268 -2.80 18.07 -4.92
C THR A 268 -2.18 19.34 -5.48
N ILE A 269 -1.03 19.27 -6.15
CA ILE A 269 -0.36 20.43 -6.76
C ILE A 269 -1.25 21.09 -7.81
N VAL A 270 -1.92 20.29 -8.66
CA VAL A 270 -2.84 20.81 -9.68
C VAL A 270 -4.03 21.49 -9.04
N LEU A 271 -4.66 20.89 -8.02
CA LEU A 271 -5.79 21.48 -7.30
C LEU A 271 -5.40 22.79 -6.62
N VAL A 272 -4.29 22.83 -5.89
CA VAL A 272 -3.78 24.06 -5.25
C VAL A 272 -3.52 25.14 -6.29
N ARG A 273 -2.92 24.78 -7.43
CA ARG A 273 -2.69 25.72 -8.54
C ARG A 273 -4.01 26.26 -9.09
N LEU A 274 -5.02 25.42 -9.28
CA LEU A 274 -6.35 25.85 -9.76
C LEU A 274 -7.05 26.76 -8.76
N VAL A 275 -7.00 26.43 -7.47
CA VAL A 275 -7.56 27.26 -6.38
C VAL A 275 -6.86 28.62 -6.35
N TYR A 276 -5.53 28.65 -6.42
CA TYR A 276 -4.75 29.88 -6.47
C TYR A 276 -5.11 30.75 -7.69
N LEU A 277 -5.20 30.12 -8.88
CA LEU A 277 -5.61 30.80 -10.10
C LEU A 277 -7.06 31.32 -10.04
N SER A 278 -7.96 30.61 -9.35
CA SER A 278 -9.35 31.04 -9.14
C SER A 278 -9.44 32.26 -8.24
N HIS A 279 -8.67 32.31 -7.15
CA HIS A 279 -8.64 33.47 -6.24
C HIS A 279 -7.98 34.72 -6.85
N ARG A 280 -7.18 34.55 -7.91
CA ARG A 280 -6.59 35.67 -8.67
C ARG A 280 -7.50 36.27 -9.73
N ARG A 281 -8.66 35.67 -10.02
CA ARG A 281 -9.65 36.30 -10.90
C ARG A 281 -10.35 37.41 -10.11
N LYS A 282 -10.26 38.66 -10.60
CA LYS A 282 -10.98 39.80 -10.03
C LYS A 282 -12.47 39.46 -9.91
N SER A 283 -13.07 39.80 -8.77
CA SER A 283 -14.51 39.64 -8.54
C SER A 283 -15.28 40.29 -9.69
N SER A 284 -16.03 39.51 -10.45
CA SER A 284 -16.89 40.00 -11.55
C SER A 284 -18.33 40.26 -11.09
N VAL A 285 -18.57 40.29 -9.77
CA VAL A 285 -19.91 40.42 -9.18
C VAL A 285 -19.87 41.48 -8.06
N GLY A 286 -20.84 42.41 -8.09
CA GLY A 286 -20.99 43.47 -7.08
C GLY A 286 -20.32 44.81 -7.44
N GLU A 287 -20.16 45.68 -6.45
CA GLU A 287 -19.64 47.06 -6.60
C GLU A 287 -18.26 47.12 -7.28
N GLU A 288 -17.39 46.12 -7.03
CA GLU A 288 -16.04 46.04 -7.58
C GLU A 288 -16.01 45.64 -9.07
N GLY A 289 -17.02 44.90 -9.53
CA GLY A 289 -17.14 44.50 -10.94
C GLY A 289 -17.71 45.61 -11.83
N MET A 290 -18.32 46.63 -11.24
CA MET A 290 -18.89 47.79 -11.94
C MET A 290 -17.87 48.88 -12.22
N ILE A 291 -16.80 48.98 -11.42
CA ILE A 291 -15.77 50.01 -11.59
C ILE A 291 -14.93 49.73 -12.84
N GLY A 292 -14.91 50.69 -13.77
CA GLY A 292 -14.21 50.60 -15.05
C GLY A 292 -15.08 50.16 -16.23
N GLU A 293 -16.32 49.71 -15.97
CA GLU A 293 -17.25 49.28 -17.01
C GLU A 293 -17.89 50.46 -17.77
N ALA A 294 -18.27 50.20 -19.01
CA ALA A 294 -18.86 51.20 -19.91
C ALA A 294 -20.40 51.14 -19.88
N GLY A 295 -21.02 52.31 -19.81
CA GLY A 295 -22.48 52.50 -19.84
C GLY A 295 -22.93 53.54 -20.84
N VAL A 296 -24.25 53.73 -20.92
CA VAL A 296 -24.88 54.79 -21.71
C VAL A 296 -25.77 55.65 -20.82
N ALA A 297 -25.54 56.96 -20.83
CA ALA A 297 -26.40 57.93 -20.15
C ALA A 297 -27.80 57.88 -20.75
N LYS A 298 -28.84 57.67 -19.93
CA LYS A 298 -30.24 57.63 -20.38
C LYS A 298 -30.96 58.95 -20.14
N THR A 299 -30.50 59.72 -19.17
CA THR A 299 -30.88 61.12 -18.95
C THR A 299 -29.64 61.99 -19.05
N ASP A 300 -29.82 63.31 -19.10
CA ASP A 300 -28.71 64.22 -18.79
C ASP A 300 -28.25 63.93 -17.34
N ILE A 301 -26.93 63.91 -17.13
CA ILE A 301 -26.32 63.60 -15.83
C ILE A 301 -25.53 64.83 -15.38
N HIS A 302 -25.99 65.46 -14.30
CA HIS A 302 -25.23 66.48 -13.58
C HIS A 302 -25.72 66.51 -12.13
N LYS A 303 -24.88 66.06 -11.19
CA LYS A 303 -25.22 65.75 -9.79
C LYS A 303 -26.27 64.64 -9.58
N GLN A 304 -27.21 64.44 -10.50
CA GLN A 304 -28.15 63.32 -10.53
C GLN A 304 -28.47 62.96 -11.99
N GLY A 305 -28.81 61.71 -12.24
CA GLY A 305 -29.20 61.19 -13.55
C GLY A 305 -29.31 59.68 -13.54
N LYS A 306 -29.55 59.06 -14.70
CA LYS A 306 -29.58 57.59 -14.85
C LYS A 306 -28.68 57.11 -15.98
N VAL A 307 -27.99 56.01 -15.74
CA VAL A 307 -27.14 55.32 -16.71
C VAL A 307 -27.58 53.86 -16.82
N LEU A 308 -27.46 53.31 -18.02
CA LEU A 308 -27.63 51.89 -18.28
C LEU A 308 -26.24 51.22 -18.32
N VAL A 309 -25.96 50.35 -17.35
CA VAL A 309 -24.71 49.57 -17.23
C VAL A 309 -25.11 48.10 -17.01
N HIS A 310 -24.48 47.16 -17.71
CA HIS A 310 -24.83 45.72 -17.67
C HIS A 310 -26.32 45.38 -17.90
N GLY A 311 -27.08 46.26 -18.57
CA GLY A 311 -28.52 46.05 -18.80
C GLY A 311 -29.43 46.51 -17.65
N GLU A 312 -28.87 47.11 -16.61
CA GLU A 312 -29.60 47.62 -15.44
C GLU A 312 -29.55 49.16 -15.36
N TYR A 313 -30.61 49.77 -14.83
CA TYR A 313 -30.67 51.21 -14.62
C TYR A 313 -30.10 51.59 -13.25
N TRP A 314 -29.04 52.38 -13.27
CA TRP A 314 -28.37 52.87 -12.06
C TRP A 314 -28.52 54.38 -11.93
N ASN A 315 -28.62 54.86 -10.69
CA ASN A 315 -28.53 56.30 -10.43
C ASN A 315 -27.08 56.74 -10.67
N ALA A 316 -26.90 57.82 -11.40
CA ALA A 316 -25.60 58.30 -11.82
C ALA A 316 -25.32 59.70 -11.27
N PHE A 317 -24.08 59.91 -10.83
CA PHE A 317 -23.53 61.20 -10.44
C PHE A 317 -22.35 61.53 -11.35
N SER A 318 -22.27 62.78 -11.81
CA SER A 318 -21.07 63.30 -12.47
C SER A 318 -20.87 64.76 -12.08
N GLU A 319 -19.60 65.14 -11.85
CA GLU A 319 -19.20 66.52 -11.60
C GLU A 319 -19.32 67.40 -12.86
N ARG A 320 -19.19 66.79 -14.05
CA ARG A 320 -19.34 67.49 -15.33
C ARG A 320 -20.69 67.14 -15.96
N PRO A 321 -21.36 68.07 -16.66
CA PRO A 321 -22.59 67.75 -17.37
C PRO A 321 -22.33 66.73 -18.49
N ILE A 322 -23.04 65.60 -18.45
CA ILE A 322 -23.00 64.57 -19.49
C ILE A 322 -24.38 64.52 -20.17
N PRO A 323 -24.48 64.70 -21.49
CA PRO A 323 -25.77 64.67 -22.19
C PRO A 323 -26.33 63.25 -22.31
N ALA A 324 -27.66 63.15 -22.37
CA ALA A 324 -28.35 61.90 -22.63
C ALA A 324 -27.86 61.25 -23.93
N GLY A 325 -27.62 59.94 -23.89
CA GLY A 325 -27.08 59.14 -25.00
C GLY A 325 -25.55 59.04 -25.04
N ALA A 326 -24.81 59.82 -24.24
CA ALA A 326 -23.36 59.73 -24.19
C ALA A 326 -22.88 58.41 -23.55
N ARG A 327 -21.72 57.94 -24.02
CA ARG A 327 -21.02 56.81 -23.40
C ARG A 327 -20.28 57.28 -22.16
N VAL A 328 -20.35 56.50 -21.09
CA VAL A 328 -19.75 56.83 -19.80
C VAL A 328 -18.97 55.66 -19.24
N ARG A 329 -17.99 55.92 -18.39
CA ARG A 329 -17.25 54.92 -17.62
C ARG A 329 -17.54 55.09 -16.14
N VAL A 330 -17.78 54.00 -15.43
CA VAL A 330 -17.97 54.00 -13.98
C VAL A 330 -16.63 54.17 -13.29
N ILE A 331 -16.50 55.19 -12.44
CA ILE A 331 -15.29 55.47 -11.66
C ILE A 331 -15.40 54.88 -10.26
N LYS A 332 -16.59 54.96 -9.66
CA LYS A 332 -16.84 54.57 -8.29
C LYS A 332 -18.30 54.17 -8.08
N VAL A 333 -18.52 53.21 -7.18
CA VAL A 333 -19.86 52.82 -6.73
C VAL A 333 -20.01 53.24 -5.28
N ASN A 334 -21.09 53.96 -4.95
CA ASN A 334 -21.46 54.35 -3.59
C ASN A 334 -22.89 53.88 -3.32
N GLY A 335 -23.06 52.63 -2.87
CA GLY A 335 -24.38 52.03 -2.66
C GLY A 335 -25.19 51.94 -3.96
N LEU A 336 -26.34 52.62 -4.02
CA LEU A 336 -27.24 52.60 -5.19
C LEU A 336 -26.95 53.70 -6.23
N THR A 337 -25.86 54.45 -6.06
CA THR A 337 -25.46 55.54 -6.96
C THR A 337 -24.03 55.31 -7.45
N ILE A 338 -23.82 55.42 -8.76
CA ILE A 338 -22.50 55.29 -9.39
C ILE A 338 -21.99 56.63 -9.89
N GLU A 339 -20.71 56.89 -9.65
CA GLU A 339 -20.00 58.05 -10.18
C GLU A 339 -19.46 57.70 -11.57
N VAL A 340 -19.77 58.55 -12.54
CA VAL A 340 -19.46 58.30 -13.95
C VAL A 340 -18.74 59.49 -14.59
N GLU A 341 -17.77 59.20 -15.45
CA GLU A 341 -17.15 60.17 -16.36
C GLU A 341 -17.57 59.90 -17.80
N GLN A 342 -17.63 60.94 -18.61
CA GLN A 342 -17.84 60.79 -20.04
C GLN A 342 -16.60 60.17 -20.68
N LEU A 343 -16.83 59.13 -21.50
CA LEU A 343 -15.81 58.53 -22.37
C LEU A 343 -15.47 59.43 -23.56
#